data_AF-A0A6A3UQ74-F1
#
_entry.id   AF-A0A6A3UQ74-F1
#
_cell.length_a   1.000
_cell.length_b   1.000
_cell.length_c   1.000
_cell.angle_alpha   90.00
_cell.angle_beta   90.00
_cell.angle_gamma   90.00
#
_symmetry.space_group_name_H-M   'P 1'
#
loop_
_entity.id
_entity.type
_entity.pdbx_description
1 polymer ?
#
loop_
_entity_poly.entity_id
_entity_poly.type
_entity_poly.pdbx_seq_one_letter_code
_entity_poly.pdbx_strand_id
1 'polypeptide(L)' 'MHDSAVFVDEIYDAMKVTGVYKEWYADKKIVVVFDNAPAPQSDGGAGTKEQ' A
#
# COMPACT_ATOMS: atom_id res chain seq x y z
N MET A 1 -1.20 -16.22 8.47
CA MET A 1 0.00 -15.37 8.54
C MET A 1 1.06 -15.70 7.48
N HIS A 2 0.86 -16.70 6.60
CA HIS A 2 1.84 -17.03 5.55
C HIS A 2 1.73 -16.11 4.32
N ASP A 3 0.50 -15.71 3.94
CA ASP A 3 0.25 -14.95 2.70
C ASP A 3 0.86 -13.54 2.72
N SER A 4 0.93 -12.93 3.90
CA SER A 4 1.46 -11.57 4.07
C SER A 4 2.96 -11.49 3.80
N ALA A 5 3.71 -12.53 4.15
CA ALA A 5 5.16 -12.58 3.93
C ALA A 5 5.48 -12.76 2.45
N VAL A 6 4.77 -13.68 1.78
CA VAL A 6 4.92 -13.94 0.34
C VAL A 6 4.62 -12.68 -0.48
N PHE A 7 3.55 -11.97 -0.12
CA PHE A 7 3.17 -10.72 -0.79
C PHE A 7 4.22 -9.60 -0.63
N VAL A 8 4.84 -9.49 0.54
CA VAL A 8 5.91 -8.50 0.77
C VAL A 8 7.14 -8.81 -0.07
N ASP A 9 7.52 -10.09 -0.17
CA ASP A 9 8.67 -10.52 -0.99
C ASP A 9 8.46 -10.18 -2.47
N GLU A 10 7.26 -10.43 -3.01
CA GLU A 10 6.92 -10.08 -4.39
C GLU A 10 7.06 -8.57 -4.68
N ILE A 11 6.63 -7.72 -3.75
CA ILE A 11 6.77 -6.25 -3.89
C ILE A 11 8.24 -5.85 -3.88
N TYR A 12 9.05 -6.45 -3.01
CA TYR A 12 10.48 -6.17 -2.96
C TYR A 12 11.19 -6.57 -4.25
N ASP A 13 10.90 -7.75 -4.78
CA ASP A 13 11.51 -8.24 -6.01
C ASP A 13 11.11 -7.37 -7.21
N ALA A 14 9.82 -7.00 -7.30
CA ALA A 14 9.33 -6.08 -8.32
C ALA A 14 9.97 -4.68 -8.25
N MET A 15 10.21 -4.14 -7.04
CA MET A 15 10.92 -2.86 -6.91
C MET A 15 12.38 -2.96 -7.32
N LYS A 16 13.09 -4.02 -6.92
CA LYS A 16 14.53 -4.17 -7.13
C LYS A 16 14.92 -4.21 -8.60
N VAL A 17 14.02 -4.65 -9.47
CA VAL A 17 14.27 -4.69 -10.92
C VAL A 17 14.19 -3.31 -11.58
N THR A 18 13.50 -2.34 -10.96
CA THR A 18 13.32 -0.99 -11.51
C THR A 18 14.64 -0.22 -11.61
N GLY A 19 14.77 0.62 -12.64
CA GLY A 19 15.94 1.49 -12.82
C GLY A 19 16.09 2.50 -11.67
N VAL A 20 14.96 3.05 -11.20
CA VAL A 20 14.93 4.00 -10.08
C VAL A 20 15.50 3.40 -8.81
N TYR A 21 15.14 2.15 -8.49
CA TYR A 21 15.71 1.47 -7.33
C TYR A 21 17.23 1.32 -7.46
N LYS A 22 17.69 0.83 -8.61
CA LYS A 22 19.11 0.56 -8.86
C LYS A 22 19.98 1.81 -8.82
N GLU A 23 19.45 2.92 -9.31
CA GLU A 23 20.20 4.18 -9.42
C GLU A 23 20.20 4.99 -8.11
N TRP A 24 19.10 4.97 -7.35
CA TRP A 24 18.91 5.90 -6.23
C TRP A 24 18.76 5.23 -4.85
N TYR A 25 18.44 3.94 -4.81
CA TYR A 25 18.01 3.27 -3.57
C TYR A 25 18.70 1.92 -3.29
N ALA A 26 19.65 1.49 -4.12
CA ALA A 26 20.31 0.18 -4.00
C ALA A 26 21.05 -0.03 -2.67
N ASP A 27 21.52 1.04 -2.04
CA ASP A 27 22.21 1.06 -0.74
C ASP A 27 21.31 1.46 0.44
N LYS A 28 20.01 1.67 0.18
CA LYS A 28 19.06 2.17 1.18
C LYS A 28 18.19 1.06 1.75
N LYS A 29 17.73 1.26 2.99
CA LYS A 29 16.63 0.45 3.55
C LYS A 29 15.30 0.97 3.02
N ILE A 30 14.51 0.07 2.45
CA ILE A 30 13.11 0.35 2.09
C ILE A 30 12.22 -0.12 3.23
N VAL A 31 11.14 0.62 3.49
CA VAL A 31 10.06 0.25 4.41
C VAL A 31 8.77 0.29 3.61
N VAL A 32 8.05 -0.83 3.54
CA VAL A 32 6.73 -0.93 2.90
C VAL A 32 5.67 -0.82 3.97
N VAL A 33 4.76 0.16 3.83
CA VAL A 33 3.65 0.38 4.76
C VAL A 33 2.35 0.09 4.01
N PHE A 34 1.61 -0.93 4.46
CA PHE A 34 0.23 -1.13 4.04
C PHE A 34 -0.67 -0.35 4.96
N ASP A 35 -1.26 0.73 4.44
CA ASP A 35 -2.35 1.40 5.12
C ASP A 35 -3.61 0.54 4.96
N ASN A 36 -3.89 -0.27 5.99
CA ASN A 36 -5.10 -1.08 6.07
C ASN A 36 -6.21 -0.34 6.83
N ALA A 37 -6.20 0.99 6.82
CA ALA A 37 -7.35 1.77 7.29
C ALA A 37 -8.59 1.28 6.54
N PRO A 38 -9.73 1.05 7.25
CA PRO A 38 -10.98 0.73 6.58
C PRO A 38 -11.23 1.83 5.55
N ALA A 39 -11.52 1.42 4.31
CA ALA A 39 -11.92 2.36 3.27
C ALA A 39 -12.99 3.27 3.88
N PRO A 40 -12.87 4.61 3.76
CA PRO A 40 -13.87 5.49 4.33
C PRO A 40 -15.23 5.01 3.82
N GLN A 41 -16.10 4.57 4.75
CA GLN A 41 -17.49 4.36 4.41
C GLN A 41 -17.94 5.71 3.87
N SER A 42 -18.18 5.77 2.57
CA SER A 42 -19.04 6.81 2.06
C SER A 42 -20.37 6.53 2.75
N ASP A 43 -20.63 7.23 3.85
CA ASP A 43 -21.94 7.26 4.46
C ASP A 43 -22.85 7.83 3.38
N GLY A 44 -23.48 6.93 2.63
CA GLY A 44 -24.59 7.18 1.74
C GLY A 44 -25.82 7.58 2.55
N GLY A 45 -25.67 8.60 3.41
CA GLY A 45 -26.72 9.26 4.13
C GLY A 45 -27.09 10.53 3.38
N ALA A 46 -27.92 10.37 2.35
CA ALA A 46 -28.67 11.47 1.77
C ALA A 46 -29.33 12.28 2.88
N GLY A 47 -28.89 13.54 3.04
CA GLY A 47 -29.57 14.51 3.88
C GLY A 47 -30.90 14.91 3.25
N THR A 48 -31.93 14.06 3.39
CA THR A 48 -33.31 14.50 3.34
C THR A 48 -33.79 14.65 4.77
N LYS A 49 -33.82 15.90 5.25
CA LYS A 49 -34.78 16.34 6.26
C LYS A 49 -35.30 17.70 5.83
N GLU A 50 -36.36 17.65 5.03
CA GLU A 50 -37.42 18.65 5.17
C GLU A 50 -38.04 18.49 6.56
N GLN A 51 -38.03 19.56 7.34
CA GLN A 51 -39.13 20.04 8.16
C GLN A 51 -38.81 21.46 8.64
#